data_AF-A0A2S7IMB1-F1
#
_entry.id   AF-A0A2S7IMB1-F1
#
_cell.length_a   1.000
_cell.length_b   1.000
_cell.length_c   1.000
_cell.angle_alpha   90.00
_cell.angle_beta   90.00
_cell.angle_gamma   90.00
#
_symmetry.space_group_name_H-M   'P 1'
#
loop_
_entity.id
_entity.type
_entity.pdbx_description
1 polymer ?
#
loop_
_entity_poly.entity_id
_entity_poly.type
_entity_poly.pdbx_seq_one_letter_code
_entity_poly.pdbx_strand_id
1 'polypeptide(L)'
;MRYFTFLSILCLSIGWNSVIAQDSTRSFGTYFVQAATTALSSSDRTAFWLQTNQYGTIPRTPQGGLLSAGVYYRVPLSRRSNRWSIDAGLEGIAQTQNPKLNGVLTEGYLRLNFKNWELYGGRKREFIGLADTLTGMGSLNWSGNALPIPQIHFGTRTFIPVPVVGKWLKFKAYYTHGWFENYNSFTKDAFLHQKGLYLKFGKEDWAINLYGGLSHFVQWGGYAPSLADDPGFLSKHGKFNQSAFAYWNGVVLAKSMQVKYGYSGYPIDDFISIDVNRIGNHLGTVDAGVEVKNCNYNLFFYRQSMFDDGSLFYLINIDDGLNGVRYLNKVQQASDFYLKRVTLEWLSTVSQGGDEFIIDESQKRGIDNYFNHSQYQDGWTYFDRSIGVPFVQPDSDLKKEVRTNVRGMPNNRVQVINMTLTGQYKRRTTWEIRASYSKNFGTYSNITYDTSPYYKGPLKQFSGLIRVGVKMPWLKGSEISGAIAYDRGEMYDNTVGGYLSIRKSGIFTR
;
A
#
# COMPACT_ATOMS: atom_id res chain seq x y z
N MET A 1 13.60 -53.91 10.42
CA MET A 1 13.52 -53.30 11.76
C MET A 1 14.51 -52.13 11.83
N ARG A 2 14.00 -50.95 12.22
CA ARG A 2 14.70 -49.84 12.90
C ARG A 2 15.84 -49.12 12.13
N TYR A 3 15.54 -47.95 11.55
CA TYR A 3 15.76 -46.58 12.09
C TYR A 3 17.18 -46.05 11.83
N PHE A 4 17.33 -44.97 11.06
CA PHE A 4 17.92 -43.72 11.56
C PHE A 4 17.67 -42.55 10.59
N THR A 5 17.11 -41.50 11.17
CA THR A 5 16.63 -40.25 10.58
C THR A 5 17.68 -39.17 10.78
N PHE A 6 18.04 -38.36 9.76
CA PHE A 6 18.69 -37.04 9.95
C PHE A 6 18.30 -36.13 8.78
N LEU A 7 17.30 -35.26 8.95
CA LEU A 7 17.35 -33.87 9.46
C LEU A 7 17.81 -32.84 8.40
N SER A 8 16.86 -32.39 7.60
CA SER A 8 16.96 -31.26 6.68
C SER A 8 16.66 -29.94 7.42
N ILE A 9 17.68 -29.07 7.58
CA ILE A 9 17.54 -27.70 8.07
C ILE A 9 17.70 -26.74 6.89
N LEU A 10 16.59 -26.11 6.46
CA LEU A 10 16.60 -25.06 5.43
C LEU A 10 16.29 -23.70 6.09
N CYS A 11 17.27 -22.80 6.15
CA CYS A 11 17.15 -21.48 6.77
C CYS A 11 16.49 -20.45 5.83
N LEU A 12 15.32 -19.94 6.24
CA LEU A 12 14.63 -18.78 5.69
C LEU A 12 15.21 -17.47 6.26
N SER A 13 15.41 -16.45 5.42
CA SER A 13 15.94 -15.15 5.86
C SER A 13 15.68 -13.99 4.88
N ILE A 14 14.56 -13.28 4.95
CA ILE A 14 14.47 -11.83 4.62
C ILE A 14 13.41 -11.26 5.57
N GLY A 15 13.82 -10.31 6.42
CA GLY A 15 13.00 -9.79 7.53
C GLY A 15 12.85 -10.81 8.66
N TRP A 16 13.81 -10.89 9.58
CA TRP A 16 13.67 -11.73 10.77
C TRP A 16 12.75 -11.01 11.78
N ASN A 17 11.44 -11.07 11.54
CA ASN A 17 10.60 -11.56 12.63
C ASN A 17 11.00 -13.03 12.80
N SER A 18 11.42 -13.43 13.99
CA SER A 18 11.82 -14.81 14.27
C SER A 18 10.68 -15.77 13.91
N VAL A 19 10.69 -16.33 12.69
CA VAL A 19 9.87 -17.50 12.35
C VAL A 19 10.63 -18.71 12.86
N ILE A 20 10.61 -18.86 14.18
CA ILE A 20 10.81 -20.18 14.81
C ILE A 20 9.47 -20.91 14.60
N ALA A 21 9.51 -22.19 14.26
CA ALA A 21 8.35 -23.06 14.37
C ALA A 21 7.91 -23.06 15.84
N GLN A 22 7.00 -22.16 16.18
CA GLN A 22 6.65 -21.83 17.55
C GLN A 22 5.46 -22.67 17.98
N ASP A 23 5.63 -23.35 19.10
CA ASP A 23 4.58 -24.04 19.83
C ASP A 23 3.40 -23.07 20.02
N SER A 24 2.31 -23.35 19.32
CA SER A 24 1.15 -22.47 19.27
C SER A 24 0.39 -22.40 20.59
N THR A 25 0.83 -23.13 21.61
CA THR A 25 0.19 -23.19 22.92
C THR A 25 0.74 -22.18 23.94
N ARG A 26 1.84 -21.47 23.62
CA ARG A 26 2.47 -20.52 24.56
C ARG A 26 2.27 -19.07 24.17
N SER A 27 2.12 -18.21 25.18
CA SER A 27 2.15 -16.76 25.00
C SER A 27 3.57 -16.31 24.69
N PHE A 28 3.71 -15.45 23.68
CA PHE A 28 5.00 -14.86 23.36
C PHE A 28 4.83 -13.42 22.91
N GLY A 29 5.86 -12.64 23.17
CA GLY A 29 5.98 -11.27 22.73
C GLY A 29 7.29 -11.02 22.03
N THR A 30 7.28 -10.02 21.16
CA THR A 30 8.47 -9.47 20.52
C THR A 30 8.54 -7.99 20.80
N TYR A 31 9.75 -7.45 20.89
CA TYR A 31 9.96 -6.02 20.98
C TYR A 31 11.10 -5.61 20.07
N PHE A 32 11.14 -4.32 19.75
CA PHE A 32 12.33 -3.70 19.20
C PHE A 32 12.48 -2.26 19.69
N VAL A 33 13.72 -1.78 19.64
CA VAL A 33 14.08 -0.37 19.74
C VAL A 33 15.05 -0.08 18.61
N GLN A 34 14.88 1.04 17.92
CA GLN A 34 15.74 1.47 16.83
C GLN A 34 16.05 2.95 16.96
N ALA A 35 17.34 3.28 16.80
CA ALA A 35 17.79 4.64 16.55
C ALA A 35 18.25 4.74 15.10
N ALA A 36 17.87 5.81 14.41
CA ALA A 36 18.24 6.06 13.03
C ALA A 36 18.42 7.55 12.74
N THR A 37 19.00 7.87 11.58
CA THR A 37 19.13 9.24 11.07
C THR A 37 18.99 9.25 9.55
N THR A 38 18.40 10.32 9.03
CA THR A 38 18.37 10.65 7.59
C THR A 38 19.02 12.00 7.30
N ALA A 39 19.72 12.59 8.28
CA ALA A 39 20.33 13.92 8.16
C ALA A 39 21.44 14.02 7.11
N LEU A 40 21.96 12.89 6.66
CA LEU A 40 22.94 12.81 5.58
C LEU A 40 22.23 13.08 4.24
N SER A 41 21.84 14.31 3.95
CA SER A 41 21.21 14.67 2.67
C SER A 41 21.90 15.86 2.02
N SER A 42 22.03 15.84 0.69
CA SER A 42 22.54 16.97 -0.09
C SER A 42 21.48 18.03 -0.40
N SER A 43 20.23 17.82 0.01
CA SER A 43 19.10 18.73 -0.17
C SER A 43 18.22 18.75 1.09
N ASP A 44 17.22 19.63 1.12
CA ASP A 44 16.23 19.71 2.22
C ASP A 44 15.17 18.59 2.17
N ARG A 45 15.38 17.56 1.35
CA ARG A 45 14.50 16.40 1.16
C ARG A 45 15.21 15.10 1.54
N THR A 46 14.48 14.18 2.18
CA THR A 46 14.85 12.78 2.29
C THR A 46 14.62 12.10 0.94
N ALA A 47 15.69 11.56 0.35
CA ALA A 47 15.64 10.88 -0.95
C ALA A 47 14.50 9.85 -1.05
N PHE A 48 13.88 9.75 -2.22
CA PHE A 48 12.62 9.03 -2.48
C PHE A 48 12.60 7.64 -1.86
N TRP A 49 13.54 6.77 -2.24
CA TRP A 49 13.58 5.38 -1.77
C TRP A 49 13.97 5.19 -0.30
N LEU A 50 14.42 6.24 0.40
CA LEU A 50 14.62 6.18 1.86
C LEU A 50 13.30 6.32 2.63
N GLN A 51 12.35 7.09 2.10
CA GLN A 51 11.08 7.36 2.78
C GLN A 51 9.89 6.57 2.23
N THR A 52 9.93 6.18 0.97
CA THR A 52 8.86 5.48 0.27
C THR A 52 8.67 4.05 0.80
N ASN A 53 7.42 3.61 0.86
CA ASN A 53 7.05 2.27 1.35
C ASN A 53 7.52 1.94 2.78
N GLN A 54 7.67 2.97 3.63
CA GLN A 54 8.02 2.85 5.05
C GLN A 54 6.85 3.20 5.98
N TYR A 55 5.61 2.99 5.52
CA TYR A 55 4.34 3.30 6.19
C TYR A 55 4.29 4.74 6.73
N GLY A 56 4.79 5.70 5.95
CA GLY A 56 4.91 7.11 6.34
C GLY A 56 5.77 7.39 7.58
N THR A 57 6.56 6.42 8.06
CA THR A 57 7.35 6.57 9.30
C THR A 57 8.61 7.41 9.12
N ILE A 58 9.21 7.38 7.92
CA ILE A 58 10.35 8.21 7.58
C ILE A 58 9.85 9.53 6.99
N PRO A 59 10.22 10.70 7.55
CA PRO A 59 9.75 11.99 7.04
C PRO A 59 10.32 12.38 5.69
N ARG A 60 9.59 13.25 4.99
CA ARG A 60 10.02 13.89 3.73
C ARG A 60 11.22 14.80 3.91
N THR A 61 11.39 15.38 5.08
CA THR A 61 12.52 16.24 5.43
C THR A 61 13.57 15.42 6.18
N PRO A 62 14.88 15.63 5.92
CA PRO A 62 15.96 14.98 6.65
C PRO A 62 15.83 15.17 8.16
N GLN A 63 16.09 14.12 8.94
CA GLN A 63 15.96 14.12 10.39
C GLN A 63 17.30 13.83 11.05
N GLY A 64 17.69 14.69 12.00
CA GLY A 64 18.89 14.53 12.83
C GLY A 64 18.91 13.18 13.57
N GLY A 65 17.76 12.85 14.16
CA GLY A 65 17.53 11.60 14.88
C GLY A 65 16.07 11.14 14.78
N LEU A 66 15.92 9.83 14.65
CA LEU A 66 14.68 9.06 14.64
C LEU A 66 14.79 7.97 15.70
N LEU A 67 13.86 7.93 16.63
CA LEU A 67 13.78 6.89 17.66
C LEU A 67 12.47 6.14 17.49
N SER A 68 12.52 4.82 17.30
CA SER A 68 11.31 4.00 17.20
C SER A 68 11.38 2.83 18.17
N ALA A 69 10.22 2.46 18.68
CA ALA A 69 10.07 1.31 19.55
C ALA A 69 8.72 0.67 19.32
N GLY A 70 8.70 -0.66 19.39
CA GLY A 70 7.46 -1.41 19.24
C GLY A 70 7.45 -2.67 20.08
N VAL A 71 6.26 -3.06 20.50
CA VAL A 71 5.98 -4.27 21.28
C VAL A 71 4.76 -4.96 20.66
N TYR A 72 4.90 -6.25 20.45
CA TYR A 72 3.85 -7.11 19.89
C TYR A 72 3.68 -8.32 20.78
N TYR A 73 2.45 -8.68 21.09
CA TYR A 73 2.14 -9.77 22.02
C TYR A 73 1.02 -10.64 21.48
N ARG A 74 1.17 -11.96 21.64
CA ARG A 74 0.15 -12.95 21.29
C ARG A 74 -0.16 -13.82 22.51
N VAL A 75 -1.44 -13.99 22.78
CA VAL A 75 -1.97 -14.84 23.84
C VAL A 75 -2.92 -15.88 23.21
N PRO A 76 -2.56 -17.18 23.19
CA PRO A 76 -3.53 -18.22 22.87
C PRO A 76 -4.58 -18.32 23.98
N LEU A 77 -5.85 -18.25 23.62
CA LEU A 77 -6.97 -18.35 24.58
C LEU A 77 -7.43 -19.79 24.83
N SER A 78 -6.95 -20.76 24.03
CA SER A 78 -7.34 -22.17 24.15
C SER A 78 -6.12 -23.07 24.33
N ARG A 79 -5.99 -23.70 25.51
CA ARG A 79 -4.91 -24.63 25.85
C ARG A 79 -4.88 -25.91 25.01
N ARG A 80 -5.99 -26.32 24.38
CA ARG A 80 -6.11 -27.62 23.68
C ARG A 80 -6.38 -27.54 22.17
N SER A 81 -6.84 -26.40 21.64
CA SER A 81 -7.28 -26.34 20.24
C SER A 81 -6.61 -25.28 19.37
N ASN A 82 -5.85 -24.35 19.97
CA ASN A 82 -5.26 -23.19 19.29
C ASN A 82 -6.23 -22.44 18.34
N ARG A 83 -7.53 -22.54 18.59
CA ARG A 83 -8.56 -21.94 17.72
C ARG A 83 -8.72 -20.46 17.98
N TRP A 84 -8.47 -20.01 19.21
CA TRP A 84 -8.64 -18.63 19.63
C TRP A 84 -7.31 -18.05 20.09
N SER A 85 -6.97 -16.87 19.62
CA SER A 85 -5.85 -16.08 20.15
C SER A 85 -6.14 -14.59 20.09
N ILE A 86 -5.63 -13.85 21.07
CA ILE A 86 -5.61 -12.39 21.03
C ILE A 86 -4.20 -11.95 20.66
N ASP A 87 -4.09 -11.03 19.72
CA ASP A 87 -2.84 -10.35 19.39
C ASP A 87 -3.01 -8.85 19.65
N ALA A 88 -1.99 -8.21 20.20
CA ALA A 88 -1.93 -6.77 20.36
C ALA A 88 -0.58 -6.26 19.87
N GLY A 89 -0.56 -5.05 19.31
CA GLY A 89 0.66 -4.39 18.84
C GLY A 89 0.62 -2.91 19.13
N LEU A 90 1.76 -2.37 19.53
CA LEU A 90 1.97 -0.94 19.75
C LEU A 90 3.34 -0.55 19.20
N GLU A 91 3.39 0.45 18.33
CA GLU A 91 4.64 0.97 17.77
C GLU A 91 4.57 2.49 17.62
N GLY A 92 5.57 3.18 18.17
CA GLY A 92 5.72 4.62 18.07
C GLY A 92 7.07 5.01 17.47
N ILE A 93 7.10 6.17 16.83
CA ILE A 93 8.33 6.84 16.39
C ILE A 93 8.35 8.28 16.90
N ALA A 94 9.50 8.72 17.37
CA ALA A 94 9.79 10.10 17.75
C ALA A 94 10.83 10.67 16.77
N GLN A 95 10.58 11.88 16.29
CA GLN A 95 11.31 12.52 15.20
C GLN A 95 11.76 13.92 15.61
N THR A 96 12.99 14.27 15.27
CA THR A 96 13.58 15.58 15.61
C THR A 96 13.38 16.58 14.48
N GLN A 97 12.36 17.43 14.59
CA GLN A 97 12.16 18.58 13.70
C GLN A 97 12.68 19.84 14.40
N ASN A 98 14.00 20.04 14.39
CA ASN A 98 14.73 21.10 15.11
C ASN A 98 13.91 22.40 15.34
N PRO A 99 13.50 22.75 16.59
CA PRO A 99 13.75 22.09 17.88
C PRO A 99 12.58 21.24 18.43
N LYS A 100 11.51 21.00 17.67
CA LYS A 100 10.32 20.26 18.12
C LYS A 100 10.50 18.76 17.98
N LEU A 101 10.20 18.02 19.05
CA LEU A 101 10.06 16.57 19.02
C LEU A 101 8.62 16.21 18.65
N ASN A 102 8.42 15.54 17.53
CA ASN A 102 7.10 15.05 17.11
C ASN A 102 7.03 13.53 17.26
N GLY A 103 5.98 13.04 17.92
CA GLY A 103 5.70 11.62 18.08
C GLY A 103 4.57 11.17 17.16
N VAL A 104 4.74 10.02 16.50
CA VAL A 104 3.69 9.39 15.69
C VAL A 104 3.47 7.96 16.17
N LEU A 105 2.21 7.65 16.48
CA LEU A 105 1.79 6.26 16.69
C LEU A 105 1.61 5.60 15.32
N THR A 106 2.49 4.67 14.99
CA THR A 106 2.55 4.02 13.68
C THR A 106 1.69 2.77 13.62
N GLU A 107 1.64 2.01 14.73
CA GLU A 107 0.72 0.89 14.94
C GLU A 107 0.18 0.93 16.38
N GLY A 108 -1.08 0.52 16.53
CA GLY A 108 -1.80 0.45 17.79
C GLY A 108 -3.10 -0.31 17.54
N TYR A 109 -3.12 -1.61 17.83
CA TYR A 109 -4.26 -2.46 17.50
C TYR A 109 -4.51 -3.57 18.52
N LEU A 110 -5.74 -4.05 18.54
CA LEU A 110 -6.15 -5.28 19.20
C LEU A 110 -6.84 -6.19 18.18
N ARG A 111 -6.41 -7.46 18.11
CA ARG A 111 -6.92 -8.46 17.17
C ARG A 111 -7.39 -9.71 17.90
N LEU A 112 -8.63 -10.09 17.67
CA LEU A 112 -9.19 -11.38 18.02
C LEU A 112 -9.09 -12.32 16.81
N ASN A 113 -8.49 -13.50 17.02
CA ASN A 113 -8.34 -14.50 15.98
C ASN A 113 -9.24 -15.71 16.28
N PHE A 114 -9.94 -16.20 15.27
CA PHE A 114 -10.65 -17.47 15.31
C PHE A 114 -10.27 -18.35 14.10
N LYS A 115 -9.49 -19.41 14.32
CA LYS A 115 -8.90 -20.24 13.26
C LYS A 115 -8.22 -19.37 12.20
N ASN A 116 -8.74 -19.31 10.98
CA ASN A 116 -8.18 -18.48 9.90
C ASN A 116 -8.85 -17.12 9.74
N TRP A 117 -9.81 -16.79 10.61
CA TRP A 117 -10.50 -15.51 10.64
C TRP A 117 -9.86 -14.58 11.65
N GLU A 118 -9.92 -13.28 11.36
CA GLU A 118 -9.52 -12.21 12.26
C GLU A 118 -10.60 -11.12 12.31
N LEU A 119 -10.75 -10.55 13.50
CA LEU A 119 -11.42 -9.28 13.75
C LEU A 119 -10.42 -8.41 14.50
N TYR A 120 -10.09 -7.23 13.97
CA TYR A 120 -9.24 -6.29 14.70
C TYR A 120 -9.79 -4.87 14.65
N GLY A 121 -9.45 -4.10 15.68
CA GLY A 121 -9.69 -2.67 15.77
C GLY A 121 -8.38 -1.93 16.03
N GLY A 122 -8.20 -0.81 15.34
CA GLY A 122 -7.07 0.10 15.54
C GLY A 122 -6.27 0.34 14.26
N ARG A 123 -5.04 0.81 14.44
CA ARG A 123 -4.09 1.14 13.38
C ARG A 123 -3.10 0.00 13.22
N LYS A 124 -3.09 -0.66 12.07
CA LYS A 124 -2.24 -1.83 11.82
C LYS A 124 -1.72 -1.77 10.39
N ARG A 125 -0.44 -2.08 10.18
CA ARG A 125 0.15 -2.15 8.84
C ARG A 125 -0.51 -3.24 8.00
N GLU A 126 -0.79 -2.90 6.75
CA GLU A 126 -1.46 -3.78 5.80
C GLU A 126 -0.93 -3.61 4.39
N PHE A 127 -1.08 -4.67 3.61
CA PHE A 127 -0.84 -4.68 2.19
C PHE A 127 -2.00 -5.38 1.51
N ILE A 128 -2.61 -4.72 0.53
CA ILE A 128 -3.79 -5.20 -0.18
C ILE A 128 -3.46 -5.30 -1.67
N GLY A 129 -3.85 -6.41 -2.30
CA GLY A 129 -3.60 -6.68 -3.71
C GLY A 129 -2.54 -7.75 -3.97
N LEU A 130 -2.49 -8.24 -5.22
CA LEU A 130 -1.51 -9.16 -5.74
C LEU A 130 -0.31 -8.39 -6.31
N ALA A 131 0.69 -8.15 -5.47
CA ALA A 131 2.00 -7.63 -5.86
C ALA A 131 3.08 -8.12 -4.88
N ASP A 132 4.37 -7.95 -5.21
CA ASP A 132 5.45 -8.32 -4.29
C ASP A 132 5.53 -7.33 -3.12
N THR A 133 5.21 -7.80 -1.92
CA THR A 133 5.07 -6.95 -0.72
C THR A 133 6.40 -6.47 -0.13
N LEU A 134 7.54 -7.02 -0.56
CA LEU A 134 8.84 -6.78 0.06
C LEU A 134 9.76 -5.93 -0.83
N THR A 135 9.72 -6.17 -2.14
CA THR A 135 10.67 -5.61 -3.11
C THR A 135 9.99 -4.93 -4.29
N GLY A 136 8.66 -5.00 -4.37
CA GLY A 136 7.90 -4.21 -5.33
C GLY A 136 7.86 -2.72 -4.97
N MET A 137 7.28 -1.95 -5.88
CA MET A 137 7.01 -0.53 -5.71
C MET A 137 5.78 -0.25 -4.84
N GLY A 138 5.01 -1.29 -4.51
CA GLY A 138 3.74 -1.19 -3.79
C GLY A 138 2.56 -1.53 -4.69
N SER A 139 1.45 -1.95 -4.10
CA SER A 139 0.20 -2.17 -4.81
C SER A 139 -0.42 -0.84 -5.22
N LEU A 140 -1.16 -0.84 -6.33
CA LEU A 140 -1.61 0.36 -7.03
C LEU A 140 -2.44 1.29 -6.13
N ASN A 141 -3.42 0.74 -5.40
CA ASN A 141 -4.38 1.53 -4.62
C ASN A 141 -4.15 1.47 -3.11
N TRP A 142 -3.32 0.54 -2.62
CA TRP A 142 -3.02 0.43 -1.20
C TRP A 142 -1.64 -0.20 -0.96
N SER A 143 -0.67 0.64 -0.64
CA SER A 143 0.71 0.25 -0.44
C SER A 143 1.19 0.56 0.98
N GLY A 144 2.47 0.29 1.24
CA GLY A 144 3.12 0.74 2.46
C GLY A 144 3.58 2.20 2.40
N ASN A 145 3.10 3.04 1.49
CA ASN A 145 3.63 4.40 1.33
C ASN A 145 3.09 5.38 2.38
N ALA A 146 1.80 5.30 2.70
CA ALA A 146 1.17 6.11 3.74
C ALA A 146 1.14 5.40 5.10
N LEU A 147 0.86 6.18 6.15
CA LEU A 147 0.55 5.61 7.45
C LEU A 147 -0.72 4.74 7.39
N PRO A 148 -0.83 3.67 8.20
CA PRO A 148 -2.05 2.87 8.20
C PRO A 148 -3.23 3.66 8.75
N ILE A 149 -4.42 3.44 8.19
CA ILE A 149 -5.64 4.11 8.62
C ILE A 149 -6.24 3.35 9.81
N PRO A 150 -6.63 4.02 10.92
CA PRO A 150 -7.37 3.40 12.00
C PRO A 150 -8.69 2.83 11.49
N GLN A 151 -8.97 1.58 11.83
CA GLN A 151 -10.09 0.85 11.23
C GLN A 151 -10.56 -0.32 12.08
N ILE A 152 -11.77 -0.77 11.80
CA ILE A 152 -12.31 -2.08 12.21
C ILE A 152 -12.30 -2.97 10.98
N HIS A 153 -11.64 -4.11 11.09
CA HIS A 153 -11.45 -5.05 10.01
C HIS A 153 -11.93 -6.43 10.40
N PHE A 154 -12.71 -7.05 9.52
CA PHE A 154 -13.08 -8.46 9.61
C PHE A 154 -12.67 -9.18 8.33
N GLY A 155 -11.97 -10.30 8.45
CA GLY A 155 -11.53 -11.02 7.27
C GLY A 155 -10.79 -12.32 7.56
N THR A 156 -10.25 -12.90 6.50
CA THR A 156 -9.42 -14.10 6.55
C THR A 156 -7.93 -13.73 6.56
N ARG A 157 -7.17 -14.32 7.47
CA ARG A 157 -5.71 -14.11 7.61
C ARG A 157 -4.91 -14.67 6.44
N THR A 158 -5.39 -15.77 5.86
CA THR A 158 -4.75 -16.53 4.79
C THR A 158 -5.80 -17.01 3.79
N PHE A 159 -5.36 -17.56 2.65
CA PHE A 159 -6.24 -18.27 1.74
C PHE A 159 -6.77 -19.55 2.39
N ILE A 160 -8.08 -19.66 2.56
CA ILE A 160 -8.76 -20.81 3.17
C ILE A 160 -9.52 -21.63 2.13
N PRO A 161 -9.56 -22.97 2.24
CA PRO A 161 -10.31 -23.82 1.31
C PRO A 161 -11.79 -23.44 1.24
N VAL A 162 -12.35 -23.43 0.03
CA VAL A 162 -13.81 -23.30 -0.16
C VAL A 162 -14.47 -24.62 0.31
N PRO A 163 -15.39 -24.59 1.30
CA PRO A 163 -15.89 -25.80 1.96
C PRO A 163 -16.47 -26.87 1.03
N VAL A 164 -17.14 -26.44 -0.06
CA VAL A 164 -17.85 -27.33 -0.99
C VAL A 164 -16.96 -27.80 -2.16
N VAL A 165 -15.91 -27.04 -2.48
CA VAL A 165 -15.10 -27.26 -3.69
C VAL A 165 -13.82 -28.04 -3.39
N GLY A 166 -13.33 -27.96 -2.14
CA GLY A 166 -12.16 -28.71 -1.67
C GLY A 166 -10.87 -27.89 -1.62
N LYS A 167 -9.72 -28.57 -1.45
CA LYS A 167 -8.42 -27.92 -1.14
C LYS A 167 -7.75 -27.20 -2.32
N TRP A 168 -8.25 -27.40 -3.55
CA TRP A 168 -7.69 -26.83 -4.78
C TRP A 168 -8.26 -25.45 -5.13
N LEU A 169 -9.39 -25.06 -4.53
CA LEU A 169 -9.90 -23.69 -4.59
C LEU A 169 -9.89 -23.11 -3.18
N LYS A 170 -9.15 -22.01 -2.99
CA LYS A 170 -9.05 -21.29 -1.73
C LYS A 170 -9.48 -19.84 -1.94
N PHE A 171 -10.02 -19.20 -0.90
CA PHE A 171 -10.38 -17.79 -0.94
C PHE A 171 -9.75 -17.01 0.20
N LYS A 172 -9.55 -15.71 -0.03
CA LYS A 172 -9.20 -14.71 0.98
C LYS A 172 -10.17 -13.54 0.82
N ALA A 173 -10.85 -13.15 1.88
CA ALA A 173 -11.81 -12.05 1.85
C ALA A 173 -11.69 -11.16 3.07
N TYR A 174 -12.10 -9.90 2.94
CA TYR A 174 -12.17 -8.94 4.04
C TYR A 174 -13.26 -7.90 3.80
N TYR A 175 -13.70 -7.30 4.91
CA TYR A 175 -14.61 -6.17 4.99
C TYR A 175 -14.09 -5.22 6.07
N THR A 176 -14.07 -3.93 5.79
CA THR A 176 -13.39 -2.96 6.65
C THR A 176 -14.10 -1.62 6.63
N HIS A 177 -14.12 -0.96 7.79
CA HIS A 177 -14.55 0.41 7.96
C HIS A 177 -13.49 1.18 8.75
N GLY A 178 -13.09 2.36 8.29
CA GLY A 178 -12.03 3.16 8.89
C GLY A 178 -12.29 4.65 8.86
N TRP A 179 -11.37 5.42 9.44
CA TRP A 179 -11.52 6.86 9.64
C TRP A 179 -10.30 7.60 9.09
N PHE A 180 -10.55 8.50 8.15
CA PHE A 180 -9.52 9.41 7.67
C PHE A 180 -9.15 10.44 8.75
N GLU A 181 -8.00 11.06 8.54
CA GLU A 181 -7.46 12.14 9.33
C GLU A 181 -8.17 13.47 9.05
N ASN A 182 -8.14 14.34 10.06
CA ASN A 182 -8.67 15.70 9.96
C ASN A 182 -7.56 16.76 9.82
N TYR A 183 -6.30 16.36 9.71
CA TYR A 183 -5.16 17.28 9.69
C TYR A 183 -4.99 17.92 8.30
N ASN A 184 -5.21 19.23 8.19
CA ASN A 184 -5.11 20.01 6.94
C ASN A 184 -5.90 19.44 5.73
N SER A 185 -6.88 18.56 5.98
CA SER A 185 -7.75 18.00 4.94
C SER A 185 -8.82 18.98 4.47
N PHE A 186 -9.17 18.92 3.18
CA PHE A 186 -10.33 19.53 2.56
C PHE A 186 -11.63 18.95 3.14
N THR A 187 -11.69 17.63 3.28
CA THR A 187 -12.83 16.93 3.90
C THR A 187 -12.48 16.49 5.32
N LYS A 188 -13.34 16.84 6.28
CA LYS A 188 -13.29 16.39 7.67
C LYS A 188 -14.21 15.21 7.91
N ASP A 189 -13.83 14.36 8.84
CA ASP A 189 -14.61 13.21 9.33
C ASP A 189 -15.03 12.24 8.21
N ALA A 190 -14.20 12.12 7.17
CA ALA A 190 -14.42 11.17 6.09
C ALA A 190 -14.16 9.74 6.57
N PHE A 191 -14.98 8.81 6.07
CA PHE A 191 -14.88 7.40 6.35
C PHE A 191 -14.22 6.65 5.21
N LEU A 192 -13.57 5.55 5.56
CA LEU A 192 -13.07 4.55 4.66
C LEU A 192 -14.01 3.33 4.69
N HIS A 193 -14.42 2.84 3.53
CA HIS A 193 -14.97 1.51 3.38
C HIS A 193 -14.02 0.69 2.49
N GLN A 194 -13.77 -0.57 2.85
CA GLN A 194 -13.01 -1.49 2.03
C GLN A 194 -13.65 -2.87 2.01
N LYS A 195 -13.58 -3.52 0.85
CA LYS A 195 -13.86 -4.95 0.70
C LYS A 195 -12.94 -5.56 -0.33
N GLY A 196 -12.71 -6.86 -0.21
CA GLY A 196 -11.96 -7.59 -1.22
C GLY A 196 -12.24 -9.07 -1.18
N LEU A 197 -12.09 -9.71 -2.35
CA LEU A 197 -12.23 -11.14 -2.53
C LEU A 197 -11.15 -11.61 -3.50
N TYR A 198 -10.34 -12.56 -3.06
CA TYR A 198 -9.29 -13.19 -3.84
C TYR A 198 -9.47 -14.68 -3.82
N LEU A 199 -9.27 -15.30 -4.97
CA LEU A 199 -9.29 -16.73 -5.20
C LEU A 199 -7.88 -17.19 -5.54
N LYS A 200 -7.55 -18.38 -5.04
CA LYS A 200 -6.35 -19.14 -5.39
C LYS A 200 -6.80 -20.50 -5.90
N PHE A 201 -6.48 -20.78 -7.15
CA PHE A 201 -6.68 -22.08 -7.77
C PHE A 201 -5.34 -22.81 -7.84
N GLY A 202 -5.28 -23.98 -7.20
CA GLY A 202 -4.11 -24.85 -7.19
C GLY A 202 -3.83 -25.51 -5.83
N LYS A 203 -2.97 -26.53 -5.85
CA LYS A 203 -2.55 -27.26 -4.63
C LYS A 203 -1.10 -26.93 -4.26
N GLU A 204 -0.70 -27.32 -3.05
CA GLU A 204 0.64 -27.03 -2.53
C GLU A 204 1.75 -27.74 -3.30
N ASP A 205 1.45 -28.92 -3.82
CA ASP A 205 2.31 -29.80 -4.63
C ASP A 205 2.29 -29.50 -6.14
N TRP A 206 1.33 -28.72 -6.63
CA TRP A 206 1.26 -28.37 -8.06
C TRP A 206 2.41 -27.48 -8.50
N ALA A 207 2.87 -27.60 -9.74
CA ALA A 207 3.89 -26.70 -10.29
C ALA A 207 3.35 -25.28 -10.52
N ILE A 208 2.05 -25.13 -10.79
CA ILE A 208 1.41 -23.85 -11.11
C ILE A 208 0.24 -23.61 -10.14
N ASN A 209 0.16 -22.40 -9.59
CA ASN A 209 -1.04 -21.88 -8.93
C ASN A 209 -1.49 -20.60 -9.65
N LEU A 210 -2.80 -20.44 -9.79
CA LEU A 210 -3.43 -19.24 -10.35
C LEU A 210 -4.08 -18.44 -9.22
N TYR A 211 -4.05 -17.12 -9.37
CA TYR A 211 -4.63 -16.15 -8.45
C TYR A 211 -5.48 -15.18 -9.25
N GLY A 212 -6.63 -14.80 -8.69
CA GLY A 212 -7.49 -13.79 -9.25
C GLY A 212 -8.30 -13.15 -8.15
N GLY A 213 -8.60 -11.86 -8.24
CA GLY A 213 -9.39 -11.21 -7.21
C GLY A 213 -9.66 -9.75 -7.51
N LEU A 214 -10.33 -9.11 -6.57
CA LEU A 214 -10.58 -7.68 -6.62
C LEU A 214 -10.48 -7.04 -5.25
N SER A 215 -10.05 -5.79 -5.23
CA SER A 215 -10.17 -4.88 -4.11
C SER A 215 -11.09 -3.73 -4.48
N HIS A 216 -11.88 -3.25 -3.52
CA HIS A 216 -12.74 -2.09 -3.69
C HIS A 216 -12.67 -1.23 -2.42
N PHE A 217 -12.49 0.06 -2.63
CA PHE A 217 -12.32 1.08 -1.62
C PHE A 217 -13.27 2.23 -1.90
N VAL A 218 -13.76 2.85 -0.83
CA VAL A 218 -14.59 4.05 -0.91
C VAL A 218 -14.21 5.03 0.18
N GLN A 219 -13.92 6.27 -0.21
CA GLN A 219 -13.95 7.41 0.71
C GLN A 219 -15.37 7.98 0.68
N TRP A 220 -16.03 8.03 1.83
CA TRP A 220 -17.44 8.42 1.89
C TRP A 220 -17.77 9.19 3.18
N GLY A 221 -18.90 9.91 3.17
CA GLY A 221 -19.29 10.77 4.28
C GLY A 221 -18.33 11.93 4.54
N GLY A 222 -18.51 12.60 5.67
CA GLY A 222 -17.72 13.75 6.09
C GLY A 222 -18.36 15.12 5.80
N TYR A 223 -17.57 16.16 6.05
CA TYR A 223 -17.93 17.57 5.92
C TYR A 223 -16.77 18.39 5.33
N ALA A 224 -17.04 19.21 4.33
CA ALA A 224 -16.08 20.14 3.73
C ALA A 224 -16.50 21.59 4.05
N PRO A 225 -15.79 22.30 4.95
CA PRO A 225 -16.13 23.68 5.32
C PRO A 225 -16.13 24.66 4.13
N SER A 226 -15.27 24.43 3.14
CA SER A 226 -15.20 25.22 1.91
C SER A 226 -16.42 25.08 1.00
N LEU A 227 -17.27 24.07 1.24
CA LEU A 227 -18.51 23.82 0.50
C LEU A 227 -19.76 24.11 1.35
N ALA A 228 -19.63 24.86 2.46
CA ALA A 228 -20.74 25.17 3.36
C ALA A 228 -21.92 25.88 2.67
N ASP A 229 -21.64 26.67 1.63
CA ASP A 229 -22.64 27.39 0.85
C ASP A 229 -23.15 26.61 -0.38
N ASP A 230 -22.65 25.39 -0.60
CA ASP A 230 -23.11 24.54 -1.70
C ASP A 230 -24.52 23.99 -1.38
N PRO A 231 -25.54 24.27 -2.23
CA PRO A 231 -26.91 23.88 -1.99
C PRO A 231 -27.22 22.40 -2.33
N GLY A 232 -26.28 21.65 -2.90
CA GLY A 232 -26.51 20.26 -3.31
C GLY A 232 -25.83 19.85 -4.62
N PHE A 233 -24.84 20.59 -5.12
CA PHE A 233 -24.08 20.24 -6.32
C PHE A 233 -22.97 19.24 -5.99
N LEU A 234 -21.97 19.64 -5.18
CA LEU A 234 -20.93 18.74 -4.66
C LEU A 234 -21.23 18.28 -3.22
N SER A 235 -21.92 19.10 -2.45
CA SER A 235 -22.30 18.78 -1.07
C SER A 235 -23.61 19.46 -0.72
N LYS A 236 -24.27 19.03 0.36
CA LYS A 236 -25.43 19.72 0.92
C LYS A 236 -25.01 20.48 2.17
N HIS A 237 -24.78 21.79 2.02
CA HIS A 237 -24.24 22.66 3.06
C HIS A 237 -22.95 22.10 3.69
N GLY A 238 -21.98 21.77 2.83
CA GLY A 238 -20.71 21.17 3.21
C GLY A 238 -20.78 19.69 3.57
N LYS A 239 -21.96 19.10 3.80
CA LYS A 239 -22.09 17.70 4.22
C LYS A 239 -22.18 16.77 3.02
N PHE A 240 -21.41 15.69 3.07
CA PHE A 240 -21.54 14.55 2.16
C PHE A 240 -22.52 13.52 2.72
N ASN A 241 -23.06 12.68 1.83
CA ASN A 241 -24.08 11.72 2.20
C ASN A 241 -23.55 10.66 3.17
N GLN A 242 -24.25 10.48 4.29
CA GLN A 242 -23.88 9.58 5.39
C GLN A 242 -25.03 8.65 5.81
N SER A 243 -26.14 8.66 5.08
CA SER A 243 -27.32 7.88 5.47
C SER A 243 -27.10 6.37 5.32
N ALA A 244 -27.92 5.57 5.99
CA ALA A 244 -27.88 4.11 5.83
C ALA A 244 -28.17 3.69 4.37
N PHE A 245 -29.00 4.48 3.66
CA PHE A 245 -29.23 4.30 2.23
C PHE A 245 -27.93 4.46 1.44
N ALA A 246 -27.21 5.56 1.67
CA ALA A 246 -25.94 5.85 1.02
C ALA A 246 -24.89 4.77 1.30
N TYR A 247 -24.79 4.34 2.57
CA TYR A 247 -23.85 3.31 2.94
C TYR A 247 -24.13 1.98 2.23
N TRP A 248 -25.36 1.46 2.29
CA TRP A 248 -25.64 0.15 1.70
C TRP A 248 -25.71 0.18 0.17
N ASN A 249 -26.37 1.18 -0.43
CA ASN A 249 -26.56 1.22 -1.88
C ASN A 249 -25.37 1.86 -2.60
N GLY A 250 -24.92 3.01 -2.14
CA GLY A 250 -23.80 3.73 -2.74
C GLY A 250 -22.47 3.06 -2.41
N VAL A 251 -22.13 2.97 -1.12
CA VAL A 251 -20.79 2.58 -0.68
C VAL A 251 -20.54 1.08 -0.82
N VAL A 252 -21.40 0.24 -0.22
CA VAL A 252 -21.19 -1.22 -0.17
C VAL A 252 -21.51 -1.88 -1.50
N LEU A 253 -22.62 -1.53 -2.15
CA LEU A 253 -23.00 -2.13 -3.44
C LEU A 253 -22.38 -1.44 -4.65
N ALA A 254 -21.78 -0.24 -4.49
CA ALA A 254 -21.26 0.57 -5.59
C ALA A 254 -22.32 0.86 -6.67
N LYS A 255 -23.59 0.96 -6.27
CA LYS A 255 -24.70 1.16 -7.21
C LYS A 255 -24.66 2.59 -7.74
N SER A 256 -24.79 2.75 -9.06
CA SER A 256 -25.02 4.07 -9.64
C SER A 256 -26.44 4.56 -9.30
N MET A 257 -26.57 5.83 -8.93
CA MET A 257 -27.86 6.44 -8.63
C MET A 257 -28.57 6.92 -9.90
N GLN A 258 -27.85 7.00 -11.02
CA GLN A 258 -28.37 7.33 -12.33
C GLN A 258 -29.22 6.17 -12.88
N VAL A 259 -30.46 6.46 -13.27
CA VAL A 259 -31.27 5.57 -14.11
C VAL A 259 -31.73 6.29 -15.38
N LYS A 260 -32.13 5.53 -16.41
CA LYS A 260 -32.45 6.05 -17.75
C LYS A 260 -33.47 7.20 -17.75
N TYR A 261 -34.34 7.27 -16.72
CA TYR A 261 -35.22 8.40 -16.44
C TYR A 261 -35.31 8.64 -14.92
N GLY A 262 -34.42 9.47 -14.37
CA GLY A 262 -34.46 9.94 -12.97
C GLY A 262 -33.43 9.31 -12.03
N TYR A 263 -33.72 9.34 -10.73
CA TYR A 263 -32.86 8.85 -9.65
C TYR A 263 -33.60 7.78 -8.85
N SER A 264 -33.24 6.51 -9.04
CA SER A 264 -34.03 5.39 -8.51
C SER A 264 -33.88 5.27 -6.99
N GLY A 265 -34.82 5.83 -6.25
CA GLY A 265 -34.93 5.65 -4.79
C GLY A 265 -33.90 6.42 -3.98
N TYR A 266 -33.22 7.41 -4.57
CA TYR A 266 -32.38 8.36 -3.83
C TYR A 266 -33.31 9.30 -3.03
N PRO A 267 -33.27 9.30 -1.68
CA PRO A 267 -34.01 10.27 -0.87
C PRO A 267 -33.72 11.72 -1.29
N ILE A 268 -34.78 12.50 -1.55
CA ILE A 268 -34.69 13.91 -1.98
C ILE A 268 -33.92 14.76 -0.95
N ASP A 269 -34.13 14.49 0.33
CA ASP A 269 -33.47 15.22 1.42
C ASP A 269 -31.96 14.95 1.51
N ASP A 270 -31.48 13.86 0.92
CA ASP A 270 -30.06 13.51 0.88
C ASP A 270 -29.42 13.79 -0.50
N PHE A 271 -30.19 14.33 -1.45
CA PHE A 271 -29.77 14.46 -2.85
C PHE A 271 -28.57 15.42 -3.01
N ILE A 272 -27.53 14.92 -3.66
CA ILE A 272 -26.37 15.68 -4.11
C ILE A 272 -26.17 15.34 -5.59
N SER A 273 -26.03 16.36 -6.44
CA SER A 273 -26.04 16.20 -7.90
C SER A 273 -24.93 15.30 -8.41
N ILE A 274 -23.73 15.35 -7.82
CA ILE A 274 -22.61 14.51 -8.27
C ILE A 274 -22.73 13.04 -7.82
N ASP A 275 -23.42 12.79 -6.71
CA ASP A 275 -23.68 11.44 -6.17
C ASP A 275 -24.54 10.59 -7.12
N VAL A 276 -25.18 11.22 -8.12
CA VAL A 276 -25.90 10.57 -9.22
C VAL A 276 -25.02 9.54 -9.92
N ASN A 277 -23.73 9.85 -10.15
CA ASN A 277 -22.81 8.87 -10.71
C ASN A 277 -22.67 7.70 -9.72
N ARG A 278 -22.08 7.95 -8.55
CA ARG A 278 -22.03 7.06 -7.36
C ARG A 278 -21.77 7.92 -6.12
N ILE A 279 -22.25 7.47 -4.95
CA ILE A 279 -22.03 8.17 -3.67
C ILE A 279 -20.63 7.81 -3.14
N GLY A 280 -19.78 8.83 -2.98
CA GLY A 280 -18.42 8.68 -2.47
C GLY A 280 -17.39 8.48 -3.58
N ASN A 281 -16.11 8.61 -3.21
CA ASN A 281 -14.98 8.35 -4.10
C ASN A 281 -14.67 6.85 -4.12
N HIS A 282 -15.01 6.17 -5.20
CA HIS A 282 -14.75 4.75 -5.39
C HIS A 282 -13.44 4.52 -6.13
N LEU A 283 -12.70 3.48 -5.73
CA LEU A 283 -11.57 2.96 -6.49
C LEU A 283 -11.24 1.53 -6.11
N GLY A 284 -10.46 0.85 -6.95
CA GLY A 284 -10.06 -0.52 -6.70
C GLY A 284 -9.19 -1.11 -7.80
N THR A 285 -8.88 -2.39 -7.62
CA THR A 285 -8.12 -3.14 -8.60
C THR A 285 -8.76 -4.48 -8.90
N VAL A 286 -8.67 -4.90 -10.15
CA VAL A 286 -8.87 -6.30 -10.56
C VAL A 286 -7.49 -6.91 -10.76
N ASP A 287 -7.22 -7.96 -10.00
CA ASP A 287 -5.91 -8.55 -9.86
C ASP A 287 -5.87 -9.94 -10.47
N ALA A 288 -4.79 -10.26 -11.16
CA ALA A 288 -4.49 -11.59 -11.68
C ALA A 288 -3.04 -11.96 -11.34
N GLY A 289 -2.79 -13.25 -11.09
CA GLY A 289 -1.44 -13.72 -10.83
C GLY A 289 -1.22 -15.19 -11.14
N VAL A 290 0.02 -15.52 -11.48
CA VAL A 290 0.48 -16.88 -11.78
C VAL A 290 1.73 -17.15 -10.97
N GLU A 291 1.70 -18.18 -10.15
CA GLU A 291 2.85 -18.65 -9.40
C GLU A 291 3.37 -19.96 -10.00
N VAL A 292 4.62 -19.96 -10.45
CA VAL A 292 5.33 -21.15 -10.91
C VAL A 292 6.31 -21.58 -9.82
N LYS A 293 6.09 -22.78 -9.28
CA LYS A 293 6.88 -23.40 -8.21
C LYS A 293 7.82 -24.44 -8.80
N ASN A 294 9.10 -24.30 -8.47
CA ASN A 294 10.13 -25.31 -8.68
C ASN A 294 10.84 -25.57 -7.32
N CYS A 295 11.61 -26.66 -7.23
CA CYS A 295 12.48 -26.93 -6.08
C CYS A 295 13.56 -25.84 -5.93
N ASN A 296 14.08 -25.34 -7.05
CA ASN A 296 15.21 -24.39 -7.08
C ASN A 296 14.75 -22.92 -7.06
N TYR A 297 13.55 -22.63 -7.52
CA TYR A 297 13.05 -21.26 -7.61
C TYR A 297 11.53 -21.15 -7.49
N ASN A 298 11.05 -19.92 -7.37
CA ASN A 298 9.63 -19.58 -7.49
C ASN A 298 9.49 -18.29 -8.28
N LEU A 299 8.72 -18.34 -9.36
CA LEU A 299 8.33 -17.19 -10.15
C LEU A 299 6.91 -16.79 -9.78
N PHE A 300 6.67 -15.50 -9.62
CA PHE A 300 5.34 -14.94 -9.43
C PHE A 300 5.13 -13.81 -10.42
N PHE A 301 4.22 -14.02 -11.35
CA PHE A 301 3.75 -13.01 -12.29
C PHE A 301 2.45 -12.44 -11.75
N TYR A 302 2.29 -11.12 -11.83
CA TYR A 302 1.07 -10.46 -11.36
C TYR A 302 0.74 -9.24 -12.19
N ARG A 303 -0.55 -8.94 -12.24
CA ARG A 303 -1.10 -7.73 -12.83
C ARG A 303 -2.21 -7.19 -11.95
N GLN A 304 -2.25 -5.88 -11.78
CA GLN A 304 -3.35 -5.14 -11.17
C GLN A 304 -3.88 -4.15 -12.20
N SER A 305 -5.17 -4.22 -12.51
CA SER A 305 -5.85 -3.28 -13.41
C SER A 305 -6.71 -2.35 -12.58
N MET A 306 -6.55 -1.04 -12.73
CA MET A 306 -7.23 -0.03 -11.91
C MET A 306 -8.66 0.20 -12.35
N PHE A 307 -9.50 0.64 -11.42
CA PHE A 307 -10.74 1.34 -11.73
C PHE A 307 -11.01 2.39 -10.65
N ASP A 308 -11.45 3.58 -11.06
CA ASP A 308 -12.04 4.60 -10.19
C ASP A 308 -13.52 4.82 -10.52
N ASP A 309 -13.90 4.55 -11.77
CA ASP A 309 -15.26 4.72 -12.28
C ASP A 309 -15.75 3.46 -13.03
N GLY A 310 -16.54 3.63 -14.10
CA GLY A 310 -17.03 2.55 -14.94
C GLY A 310 -16.10 2.13 -16.08
N SER A 311 -14.97 2.81 -16.30
CA SER A 311 -14.15 2.66 -17.52
C SER A 311 -13.60 1.24 -17.69
N LEU A 312 -13.19 0.57 -16.61
CA LEU A 312 -12.73 -0.82 -16.67
C LEU A 312 -13.82 -1.82 -17.09
N PHE A 313 -15.09 -1.54 -16.82
CA PHE A 313 -16.19 -2.38 -17.30
C PHE A 313 -16.27 -2.39 -18.83
N TYR A 314 -15.90 -1.28 -19.48
CA TYR A 314 -15.83 -1.14 -20.94
C TYR A 314 -14.44 -1.44 -21.51
N LEU A 315 -13.49 -1.81 -20.65
CA LEU A 315 -12.08 -2.13 -20.98
C LEU A 315 -11.29 -0.98 -21.62
N ILE A 316 -11.79 0.26 -21.61
CA ILE A 316 -11.13 1.40 -22.26
C ILE A 316 -9.84 1.82 -21.55
N ASN A 317 -9.67 1.45 -20.28
CA ASN A 317 -8.45 1.70 -19.50
C ASN A 317 -7.59 0.44 -19.30
N ILE A 318 -7.81 -0.64 -20.05
CA ILE A 318 -7.10 -1.92 -19.83
C ILE A 318 -5.60 -1.81 -20.11
N ASP A 319 -5.15 -0.82 -20.88
CA ASP A 319 -3.72 -0.57 -21.12
C ASP A 319 -2.99 -0.12 -19.85
N ASP A 320 -3.72 0.45 -18.88
CA ASP A 320 -3.18 0.86 -17.59
C ASP A 320 -3.16 -0.30 -16.59
N GLY A 321 -2.19 -0.26 -15.68
CA GLY A 321 -2.03 -1.22 -14.62
C GLY A 321 -0.58 -1.43 -14.18
N LEU A 322 -0.44 -2.04 -13.01
CA LEU A 322 0.83 -2.52 -12.49
C LEU A 322 1.05 -3.96 -12.95
N ASN A 323 2.17 -4.23 -13.61
CA ASN A 323 2.59 -5.55 -14.04
C ASN A 323 3.93 -5.88 -13.37
N GLY A 324 4.09 -7.09 -12.86
CA GLY A 324 5.32 -7.46 -12.19
C GLY A 324 5.69 -8.93 -12.34
N VAL A 325 6.99 -9.17 -12.29
CA VAL A 325 7.56 -10.52 -12.15
C VAL A 325 8.51 -10.53 -10.96
N ARG A 326 8.31 -11.49 -10.07
CA ARG A 326 9.21 -11.78 -8.98
C ARG A 326 9.84 -13.14 -9.14
N TYR A 327 11.16 -13.17 -9.18
CA TYR A 327 11.96 -14.38 -9.05
C TYR A 327 12.47 -14.52 -7.62
N LEU A 328 12.24 -15.69 -7.02
CA LEU A 328 12.79 -16.07 -5.72
C LEU A 328 13.67 -17.30 -5.90
N ASN A 329 14.95 -17.15 -5.56
CA ASN A 329 15.92 -18.23 -5.53
C ASN A 329 15.77 -19.03 -4.22
N LYS A 330 15.64 -20.35 -4.32
CA LYS A 330 15.53 -21.28 -3.19
C LYS A 330 16.79 -22.12 -2.98
N VAL A 331 17.75 -22.08 -3.90
CA VAL A 331 18.99 -22.86 -3.80
C VAL A 331 19.98 -22.10 -2.95
N GLN A 332 20.49 -22.74 -1.90
CA GLN A 332 21.63 -22.20 -1.16
C GLN A 332 22.89 -22.33 -2.01
N GLN A 333 23.36 -21.23 -2.59
CA GLN A 333 24.58 -21.24 -3.41
C GLN A 333 25.83 -21.41 -2.53
N ALA A 334 26.87 -22.04 -3.08
CA ALA A 334 28.17 -22.18 -2.42
C ALA A 334 28.95 -20.85 -2.34
N SER A 335 28.59 -19.85 -3.15
CA SER A 335 29.17 -18.51 -3.15
C SER A 335 28.83 -17.74 -1.87
N ASP A 336 29.80 -16.98 -1.36
CA ASP A 336 29.59 -16.04 -0.26
C ASP A 336 28.63 -14.91 -0.63
N PHE A 337 28.53 -14.55 -1.92
CA PHE A 337 27.59 -13.55 -2.42
C PHE A 337 26.42 -14.25 -3.12
N TYR A 338 25.21 -14.05 -2.58
CA TYR A 338 24.01 -14.79 -2.99
C TYR A 338 22.88 -13.84 -3.38
N LEU A 339 22.43 -13.91 -4.63
CA LEU A 339 21.20 -13.27 -5.09
C LEU A 339 19.98 -14.10 -4.68
N LYS A 340 19.10 -13.49 -3.90
CA LYS A 340 17.94 -14.16 -3.32
C LYS A 340 16.64 -13.85 -4.05
N ARG A 341 16.41 -12.59 -4.41
CA ARG A 341 15.17 -12.16 -5.06
C ARG A 341 15.46 -11.09 -6.09
N VAL A 342 14.78 -11.19 -7.21
CA VAL A 342 14.69 -10.16 -8.26
C VAL A 342 13.22 -9.82 -8.45
N THR A 343 12.90 -8.54 -8.46
CA THR A 343 11.57 -8.04 -8.82
C THR A 343 11.74 -7.01 -9.91
N LEU A 344 10.98 -7.18 -10.99
CA LEU A 344 10.88 -6.23 -12.09
C LEU A 344 9.41 -5.88 -12.27
N GLU A 345 9.11 -4.59 -12.29
CA GLU A 345 7.76 -4.08 -12.41
C GLU A 345 7.67 -2.97 -13.45
N TRP A 346 6.54 -2.94 -14.15
CA TRP A 346 6.13 -1.91 -15.08
C TRP A 346 4.74 -1.39 -14.68
N LEU A 347 4.63 -0.07 -14.51
CA LEU A 347 3.39 0.63 -14.25
C LEU A 347 3.07 1.55 -15.43
N SER A 348 1.81 1.56 -15.86
CA SER A 348 1.23 2.62 -16.69
C SER A 348 -0.10 3.07 -16.08
N THR A 349 -0.33 4.37 -16.01
CA THR A 349 -1.63 5.00 -15.67
C THR A 349 -1.96 6.13 -16.64
N VAL A 350 -1.40 6.07 -17.85
CA VAL A 350 -1.41 7.17 -18.82
C VAL A 350 -2.69 7.21 -19.65
N SER A 351 -3.27 6.04 -19.95
CA SER A 351 -4.42 5.93 -20.84
C SER A 351 -5.65 6.56 -20.21
N GLN A 352 -6.05 6.13 -19.01
CA GLN A 352 -7.24 6.61 -18.29
C GLN A 352 -8.50 6.66 -19.17
N GLY A 353 -8.65 5.67 -20.07
CA GLY A 353 -9.77 5.61 -21.02
C GLY A 353 -9.69 6.58 -22.20
N GLY A 354 -8.59 7.32 -22.36
CA GLY A 354 -8.40 8.34 -23.42
C GLY A 354 -8.56 9.77 -22.91
N ASP A 355 -8.40 10.73 -23.83
CA ASP A 355 -8.45 12.18 -23.60
C ASP A 355 -9.82 12.81 -23.88
N GLU A 356 -10.83 11.99 -24.16
CA GLU A 356 -12.21 12.40 -24.39
C GLU A 356 -13.13 11.90 -23.26
N PHE A 357 -14.17 12.69 -22.94
CA PHE A 357 -15.29 12.26 -22.10
C PHE A 357 -16.63 12.59 -22.79
N ILE A 358 -17.28 11.58 -23.34
CA ILE A 358 -18.60 11.69 -23.98
C ILE A 358 -19.57 10.75 -23.27
N ILE A 359 -20.54 11.34 -22.56
CA ILE A 359 -21.46 10.59 -21.68
C ILE A 359 -22.25 9.53 -22.44
N ASP A 360 -22.64 9.77 -23.69
CA ASP A 360 -23.46 8.82 -24.46
C ASP A 360 -22.64 7.75 -25.20
N GLU A 361 -21.31 7.91 -25.27
CA GLU A 361 -20.41 6.99 -25.98
C GLU A 361 -19.51 6.25 -25.00
N SER A 362 -19.91 5.04 -24.60
CA SER A 362 -19.17 4.23 -23.60
C SER A 362 -17.67 4.04 -23.88
N GLN A 363 -17.25 4.06 -25.15
CA GLN A 363 -15.86 3.89 -25.55
C GLN A 363 -15.01 5.17 -25.43
N LYS A 364 -15.64 6.30 -25.11
CA LYS A 364 -15.03 7.62 -24.98
C LYS A 364 -15.35 8.26 -23.63
N ARG A 365 -15.58 7.45 -22.60
CA ARG A 365 -15.76 7.91 -21.22
C ARG A 365 -14.43 7.88 -20.49
N GLY A 366 -13.38 8.47 -21.08
CA GLY A 366 -12.05 8.52 -20.49
C GLY A 366 -11.88 9.71 -19.56
N ILE A 367 -10.64 10.20 -19.43
CA ILE A 367 -10.27 11.24 -18.47
C ILE A 367 -10.62 10.82 -17.02
N ASP A 368 -10.43 9.53 -16.71
CA ASP A 368 -10.76 8.95 -15.39
C ASP A 368 -10.11 9.73 -14.23
N ASN A 369 -8.95 10.37 -14.46
CA ASN A 369 -8.24 11.22 -13.50
C ASN A 369 -7.94 10.49 -12.18
N TYR A 370 -7.35 9.31 -12.27
CA TYR A 370 -7.12 8.39 -11.15
C TYR A 370 -6.64 9.05 -9.85
N PHE A 371 -7.11 8.52 -8.73
CA PHE A 371 -6.80 8.96 -7.36
C PHE A 371 -7.33 10.35 -6.98
N ASN A 372 -7.98 11.08 -7.90
CA ASN A 372 -8.61 12.38 -7.62
C ASN A 372 -10.13 12.26 -7.60
N HIS A 373 -10.79 13.16 -6.86
CA HIS A 373 -12.25 13.19 -6.81
C HIS A 373 -12.77 14.61 -6.58
N SER A 374 -13.93 14.94 -7.14
CA SER A 374 -14.52 16.28 -7.05
C SER A 374 -14.96 16.66 -5.63
N GLN A 375 -15.54 15.72 -4.89
CA GLN A 375 -15.94 15.90 -3.48
C GLN A 375 -14.76 15.76 -2.51
N TYR A 376 -13.83 14.83 -2.77
CA TYR A 376 -12.70 14.53 -1.90
C TYR A 376 -11.42 15.06 -2.54
N GLN A 377 -11.25 16.38 -2.48
CA GLN A 377 -10.22 17.09 -3.25
C GLN A 377 -8.79 16.88 -2.75
N ASP A 378 -8.59 16.32 -1.55
CA ASP A 378 -7.27 15.86 -1.11
C ASP A 378 -6.78 14.63 -1.90
N GLY A 379 -7.66 14.01 -2.70
CA GLY A 379 -7.39 12.79 -3.43
C GLY A 379 -7.22 11.58 -2.50
N TRP A 380 -6.70 10.49 -3.04
CA TRP A 380 -6.45 9.24 -2.31
C TRP A 380 -5.19 9.32 -1.42
N THR A 381 -5.23 10.23 -0.46
CA THR A 381 -4.13 10.53 0.48
C THR A 381 -4.50 10.25 1.93
N TYR A 382 -3.47 10.05 2.76
CA TYR A 382 -3.59 9.99 4.21
C TYR A 382 -2.37 10.67 4.86
N PHE A 383 -2.61 11.73 5.63
CA PHE A 383 -1.60 12.68 6.10
C PHE A 383 -0.74 13.22 4.95
N ASP A 384 -1.41 13.66 3.89
CA ASP A 384 -0.80 14.24 2.70
C ASP A 384 0.21 13.29 2.03
N ARG A 385 0.11 11.97 2.21
CA ARG A 385 0.87 10.94 1.47
C ARG A 385 -0.09 10.09 0.65
N SER A 386 0.29 9.72 -0.57
CA SER A 386 -0.48 8.77 -1.37
C SER A 386 -0.58 7.42 -0.67
N ILE A 387 -1.81 6.90 -0.54
CA ILE A 387 -2.10 5.59 0.04
C ILE A 387 -1.64 4.47 -0.91
N GLY A 388 -1.76 4.72 -2.23
CA GLY A 388 -1.45 3.77 -3.28
C GLY A 388 0.03 3.75 -3.67
N VAL A 389 0.28 3.55 -4.95
CA VAL A 389 1.64 3.51 -5.51
C VAL A 389 2.35 4.87 -5.30
N PRO A 390 3.62 4.88 -4.87
CA PRO A 390 4.31 6.12 -4.48
C PRO A 390 4.74 7.01 -5.64
N PHE A 391 4.50 6.60 -6.88
CA PHE A 391 4.80 7.37 -8.09
C PHE A 391 3.62 8.25 -8.54
N VAL A 392 2.46 8.09 -7.91
CA VAL A 392 1.36 9.05 -7.97
C VAL A 392 1.34 9.77 -6.62
N GLN A 393 1.83 11.00 -6.62
CA GLN A 393 2.09 11.77 -5.40
C GLN A 393 1.26 13.05 -5.34
N PRO A 394 0.96 13.54 -4.13
CA PRO A 394 0.33 14.84 -3.95
C PRO A 394 1.26 15.98 -4.37
N ASP A 395 0.68 17.14 -4.67
CA ASP A 395 1.43 18.33 -5.13
C ASP A 395 2.53 18.78 -4.15
N SER A 396 2.26 18.65 -2.85
CA SER A 396 3.20 18.93 -1.75
C SER A 396 4.49 18.12 -1.82
N ASP A 397 4.47 16.96 -2.48
CA ASP A 397 5.60 16.06 -2.66
C ASP A 397 6.53 16.46 -3.81
N LEU A 398 6.11 17.39 -4.66
CA LEU A 398 6.87 17.85 -5.82
C LEU A 398 7.79 19.01 -5.44
N LYS A 399 8.90 19.16 -6.18
CA LYS A 399 9.74 20.37 -6.05
C LYS A 399 8.97 21.59 -6.55
N LYS A 400 9.34 22.77 -6.04
CA LYS A 400 8.55 24.01 -6.16
C LYS A 400 8.22 24.37 -7.61
N GLU A 401 9.14 24.15 -8.54
CA GLU A 401 9.00 24.52 -9.96
C GLU A 401 8.00 23.64 -10.72
N VAL A 402 7.65 22.48 -10.17
CA VAL A 402 6.74 21.50 -10.79
C VAL A 402 5.37 21.47 -10.13
N ARG A 403 5.21 22.18 -9.00
CA ARG A 403 3.93 22.26 -8.31
C ARG A 403 2.89 22.98 -9.16
N THR A 404 1.69 22.43 -9.19
CA THR A 404 0.53 23.08 -9.79
C THR A 404 -0.29 23.85 -8.75
N ASN A 405 0.02 23.72 -7.45
CA ASN A 405 -0.68 24.34 -6.33
C ASN A 405 -2.16 23.94 -6.24
N VAL A 406 -2.49 22.73 -6.72
CA VAL A 406 -3.83 22.14 -6.64
C VAL A 406 -3.81 21.03 -5.59
N ARG A 407 -4.87 20.92 -4.78
CA ARG A 407 -5.04 19.79 -3.86
C ARG A 407 -5.25 18.49 -4.65
N GLY A 408 -4.77 17.36 -4.11
CA GLY A 408 -4.86 16.06 -4.75
C GLY A 408 -3.57 15.68 -5.49
N MET A 409 -3.72 14.88 -6.55
CA MET A 409 -2.65 14.25 -7.32
C MET A 409 -2.48 14.96 -8.68
N PRO A 410 -1.61 15.98 -8.79
CA PRO A 410 -1.41 16.71 -10.05
C PRO A 410 -0.66 15.90 -11.12
N ASN A 411 -0.12 14.75 -10.74
CA ASN A 411 0.52 13.78 -11.62
C ASN A 411 0.01 12.37 -11.30
N ASN A 412 -1.04 11.96 -11.99
CA ASN A 412 -1.63 10.63 -11.89
C ASN A 412 -1.52 9.83 -13.21
N ARG A 413 -0.97 10.42 -14.27
CA ARG A 413 -0.61 9.74 -15.52
C ARG A 413 0.91 9.49 -15.53
N VAL A 414 1.31 8.27 -15.18
CA VAL A 414 2.73 7.90 -15.05
C VAL A 414 3.07 6.62 -15.77
N GLN A 415 4.30 6.53 -16.26
CA GLN A 415 4.94 5.29 -16.67
C GLN A 415 6.16 5.06 -15.81
N VAL A 416 6.29 3.87 -15.23
CA VAL A 416 7.39 3.55 -14.31
C VAL A 416 7.94 2.17 -14.63
N ILE A 417 9.26 2.08 -14.72
CA ILE A 417 9.99 0.82 -14.60
C ILE A 417 10.69 0.79 -13.24
N ASN A 418 10.54 -0.30 -12.51
CA ASN A 418 11.19 -0.52 -11.21
C ASN A 418 11.89 -1.88 -11.18
N MET A 419 13.12 -1.90 -10.70
CA MET A 419 13.89 -3.12 -10.51
C MET A 419 14.48 -3.15 -9.11
N THR A 420 14.26 -4.26 -8.40
CA THR A 420 14.83 -4.49 -7.06
C THR A 420 15.55 -5.83 -7.02
N LEU A 421 16.80 -5.80 -6.57
CA LEU A 421 17.63 -6.95 -6.30
C LEU A 421 17.88 -7.04 -4.80
N THR A 422 17.70 -8.22 -4.22
CA THR A 422 18.07 -8.46 -2.82
C THR A 422 18.84 -9.76 -2.67
N GLY A 423 19.74 -9.77 -1.70
CA GLY A 423 20.55 -10.94 -1.44
C GLY A 423 21.26 -10.88 -0.11
N GLN A 424 22.22 -11.78 0.02
CA GLN A 424 23.03 -11.93 1.22
C GLN A 424 24.50 -11.97 0.85
N TYR A 425 25.32 -11.49 1.76
CA TYR A 425 26.75 -11.73 1.78
C TYR A 425 27.09 -12.47 3.07
N LYS A 426 27.60 -13.70 2.92
CA LYS A 426 27.79 -14.65 4.01
C LYS A 426 26.50 -14.81 4.83
N ARG A 427 26.61 -15.16 6.11
CA ARG A 427 25.45 -15.43 6.98
C ARG A 427 24.87 -14.20 7.69
N ARG A 428 25.58 -13.06 7.65
CA ARG A 428 25.32 -11.91 8.54
C ARG A 428 24.95 -10.64 7.82
N THR A 429 25.24 -10.54 6.53
CA THR A 429 25.03 -9.31 5.76
C THR A 429 23.91 -9.52 4.76
N THR A 430 22.94 -8.62 4.75
CA THR A 430 21.92 -8.51 3.71
C THR A 430 22.22 -7.28 2.86
N TRP A 431 21.84 -7.36 1.59
CA TRP A 431 21.96 -6.22 0.68
C TRP A 431 20.70 -6.09 -0.18
N GLU A 432 20.42 -4.85 -0.57
CA GLU A 432 19.35 -4.48 -1.48
C GLU A 432 19.87 -3.40 -2.43
N ILE A 433 19.54 -3.54 -3.71
CA ILE A 433 19.72 -2.53 -4.74
C ILE A 433 18.37 -2.31 -5.38
N ARG A 434 17.94 -1.06 -5.50
CA ARG A 434 16.68 -0.67 -6.12
C ARG A 434 16.93 0.48 -7.08
N ALA A 435 16.31 0.43 -8.24
CA ALA A 435 16.37 1.49 -9.24
C ALA A 435 15.02 1.63 -9.91
N SER A 436 14.60 2.88 -10.12
CA SER A 436 13.35 3.18 -10.79
C SER A 436 13.52 4.39 -11.69
N TYR A 437 12.80 4.36 -12.79
CA TYR A 437 12.72 5.47 -13.73
C TYR A 437 11.26 5.72 -14.07
N SER A 438 10.81 6.96 -13.95
CA SER A 438 9.46 7.38 -14.26
C SER A 438 9.41 8.47 -15.33
N LYS A 439 8.36 8.41 -16.15
CA LYS A 439 7.86 9.51 -16.99
C LYS A 439 6.52 9.95 -16.41
N ASN A 440 6.37 11.25 -16.22
CA ASN A 440 5.29 11.86 -15.46
C ASN A 440 4.55 12.84 -16.36
N PHE A 441 3.33 12.51 -16.75
CA PHE A 441 2.54 13.21 -17.77
C PHE A 441 1.54 14.19 -17.18
N GLY A 442 1.49 14.35 -15.85
CA GLY A 442 0.52 15.21 -15.18
C GLY A 442 -0.88 14.57 -15.14
N THR A 443 -1.89 15.36 -15.44
CA THR A 443 -3.29 14.96 -15.69
C THR A 443 -3.69 15.41 -17.09
N TYR A 444 -4.82 14.94 -17.63
CA TYR A 444 -5.34 15.49 -18.90
C TYR A 444 -5.67 16.98 -18.82
N SER A 445 -6.14 17.47 -17.67
CA SER A 445 -6.40 18.89 -17.46
C SER A 445 -5.12 19.73 -17.32
N ASN A 446 -4.06 19.17 -16.73
CA ASN A 446 -2.84 19.92 -16.49
C ASN A 446 -2.05 20.14 -17.79
N ILE A 447 -2.18 19.30 -18.81
CA ILE A 447 -1.39 19.45 -20.05
C ILE A 447 -1.93 20.50 -21.03
N THR A 448 -3.11 21.08 -20.78
CA THR A 448 -3.75 22.02 -21.71
C THR A 448 -3.28 23.46 -21.56
N TYR A 449 -2.65 23.81 -20.44
CA TYR A 449 -2.18 25.17 -20.15
C TYR A 449 -0.68 25.30 -20.42
N ASP A 450 -0.25 26.35 -21.13
CA ASP A 450 1.15 26.62 -21.45
C ASP A 450 2.03 26.88 -20.21
N THR A 451 1.41 27.36 -19.13
CA THR A 451 2.02 27.55 -17.81
C THR A 451 2.27 26.25 -17.05
N SER A 452 1.68 25.14 -17.49
CA SER A 452 1.86 23.85 -16.83
C SER A 452 3.25 23.28 -17.02
N PRO A 453 3.86 22.71 -15.97
CA PRO A 453 5.17 22.06 -16.09
C PRO A 453 5.11 20.82 -17.00
N TYR A 454 3.92 20.28 -17.28
CA TYR A 454 3.73 19.11 -18.14
C TYR A 454 3.41 19.47 -19.60
N TYR A 455 3.24 20.76 -19.94
CA TYR A 455 2.83 21.22 -21.28
C TYR A 455 3.82 20.80 -22.38
N LYS A 456 5.12 20.89 -22.10
CA LYS A 456 6.18 20.55 -23.06
C LYS A 456 6.46 19.05 -23.19
N GLY A 457 5.73 18.22 -22.44
CA GLY A 457 5.89 16.78 -22.42
C GLY A 457 6.19 16.23 -21.03
N PRO A 458 6.38 14.90 -20.92
CA PRO A 458 6.50 14.23 -19.63
C PRO A 458 7.82 14.55 -18.93
N LEU A 459 7.72 14.83 -17.64
CA LEU A 459 8.86 15.03 -16.75
C LEU A 459 9.49 13.68 -16.38
N LYS A 460 10.82 13.61 -16.39
CA LYS A 460 11.58 12.39 -16.16
C LYS A 460 12.20 12.38 -14.79
N GLN A 461 12.12 11.25 -14.08
CA GLN A 461 12.71 11.10 -12.76
C GLN A 461 13.38 9.74 -12.61
N PHE A 462 14.63 9.75 -12.14
CA PHE A 462 15.33 8.56 -11.68
C PHE A 462 15.44 8.58 -10.15
N SER A 463 15.22 7.42 -9.53
CA SER A 463 15.39 7.20 -8.09
C SER A 463 16.05 5.84 -7.83
N GLY A 464 17.17 5.84 -7.12
CA GLY A 464 17.95 4.65 -6.78
C GLY A 464 18.25 4.51 -5.30
N LEU A 465 18.53 3.29 -4.85
CA LEU A 465 18.90 2.94 -3.48
C LEU A 465 19.88 1.77 -3.46
N ILE A 466 20.89 1.85 -2.61
CA ILE A 466 21.68 0.72 -2.15
C ILE A 466 21.57 0.66 -0.62
N ARG A 467 21.24 -0.50 -0.07
CA ARG A 467 21.10 -0.73 1.36
C ARG A 467 21.87 -1.97 1.78
N VAL A 468 22.54 -1.88 2.92
CA VAL A 468 23.27 -2.98 3.55
C VAL A 468 22.86 -3.08 5.02
N GLY A 469 22.52 -4.29 5.46
CA GLY A 469 22.26 -4.61 6.86
C GLY A 469 23.25 -5.64 7.37
N VAL A 470 23.76 -5.47 8.58
CA VAL A 470 24.76 -6.34 9.20
C VAL A 470 24.30 -6.74 10.60
N LYS A 471 24.10 -8.05 10.80
CA LYS A 471 23.79 -8.60 12.12
C LYS A 471 25.01 -8.54 13.04
N MET A 472 24.81 -8.07 14.27
CA MET A 472 25.83 -7.99 15.29
C MET A 472 25.88 -9.26 16.16
N PRO A 473 26.96 -10.05 16.11
CA PRO A 473 27.07 -11.25 16.93
C PRO A 473 27.24 -10.93 18.41
N TRP A 474 27.98 -9.86 18.71
CA TRP A 474 28.34 -9.44 20.07
C TRP A 474 27.18 -8.79 20.82
N LEU A 475 26.20 -8.23 20.09
CA LEU A 475 24.97 -7.66 20.65
C LEU A 475 23.76 -8.45 20.13
N LYS A 476 23.64 -9.72 20.54
CA LYS A 476 22.61 -10.69 20.09
C LYS A 476 21.25 -10.03 19.77
N GLY A 477 20.70 -10.25 18.58
CA GLY A 477 19.42 -9.65 18.18
C GLY A 477 19.52 -8.19 17.71
N SER A 478 20.74 -7.67 17.52
CA SER A 478 20.96 -6.35 16.92
C SER A 478 21.41 -6.40 15.47
N GLU A 479 21.06 -5.37 14.73
CA GLU A 479 21.42 -5.11 13.34
C GLU A 479 21.83 -3.64 13.19
N ILE A 480 22.96 -3.37 12.53
CA ILE A 480 23.23 -2.05 11.95
C ILE A 480 22.83 -2.10 10.49
N SER A 481 22.14 -1.07 10.03
CA SER A 481 21.77 -0.94 8.63
C SER A 481 22.10 0.45 8.12
N GLY A 482 22.73 0.51 6.95
CA GLY A 482 23.07 1.71 6.23
C GLY A 482 22.46 1.70 4.83
N ALA A 483 22.08 2.85 4.30
CA ALA A 483 21.65 2.99 2.93
C ALA A 483 22.08 4.32 2.32
N ILE A 484 22.30 4.32 1.00
CA ILE A 484 22.51 5.50 0.18
C ILE A 484 21.45 5.48 -0.92
N ALA A 485 20.77 6.60 -1.10
CA ALA A 485 19.79 6.81 -2.14
C ALA A 485 20.16 8.02 -3.01
N TYR A 486 19.71 7.98 -4.26
CA TYR A 486 19.99 9.00 -5.24
C TYR A 486 18.76 9.32 -6.06
N ASP A 487 18.37 10.59 -6.09
CA ASP A 487 17.32 11.11 -6.95
C ASP A 487 17.93 12.07 -7.97
N ARG A 488 17.57 11.90 -9.25
CA ARG A 488 17.95 12.81 -10.32
C ARG A 488 16.83 12.96 -11.33
N GLY A 489 16.41 14.19 -11.58
CA GLY A 489 15.41 14.45 -12.61
C GLY A 489 14.65 15.75 -12.39
N GLU A 490 13.43 15.75 -12.91
CA GLU A 490 12.60 16.93 -13.01
C GLU A 490 11.57 17.00 -11.89
N MET A 491 11.13 15.87 -11.31
CA MET A 491 10.04 15.85 -10.32
C MET A 491 10.47 16.27 -8.92
N TYR A 492 11.68 15.90 -8.51
CA TYR A 492 12.22 16.15 -7.18
C TYR A 492 13.56 16.90 -7.26
N ASP A 493 13.98 17.48 -6.14
CA ASP A 493 15.33 18.03 -6.02
C ASP A 493 16.36 16.91 -6.21
N ASN A 494 17.42 17.20 -6.97
CA ASN A 494 18.54 16.27 -7.12
C ASN A 494 19.16 16.02 -5.75
N THR A 495 19.08 14.79 -5.27
CA THR A 495 19.36 14.47 -3.87
C THR A 495 20.23 13.23 -3.77
N VAL A 496 21.34 13.31 -3.04
CA VAL A 496 22.04 12.15 -2.48
C VAL A 496 21.69 12.11 -1.00
N GLY A 497 21.00 11.04 -0.58
CA GLY A 497 20.54 10.84 0.79
C GLY A 497 21.17 9.60 1.42
N GLY A 498 21.45 9.66 2.72
CA GLY A 498 22.00 8.59 3.53
C GLY A 498 21.05 8.25 4.67
N TYR A 499 20.98 6.96 4.99
CA TYR A 499 20.29 6.44 6.17
C TYR A 499 21.25 5.59 6.96
N LEU A 500 21.29 5.79 8.28
CA LEU A 500 22.01 4.92 9.20
C LEU A 500 21.09 4.56 10.35
N SER A 501 21.13 3.30 10.78
CA SER A 501 20.35 2.83 11.92
C SER A 501 21.05 1.72 12.69
N ILE A 502 20.71 1.65 13.97
CA ILE A 502 20.94 0.49 14.82
C ILE A 502 19.60 0.05 15.41
N ARG A 503 19.28 -1.22 15.26
CA ARG A 503 18.06 -1.82 15.78
C ARG A 503 18.41 -2.96 16.71
N LYS A 504 17.78 -3.01 17.88
CA LYS A 504 17.78 -4.12 18.81
C LYS A 504 16.40 -4.75 18.82
N SER A 505 16.31 -6.05 18.60
CA SER A 505 15.07 -6.81 18.71
C SER A 505 15.23 -7.98 19.69
N GLY A 506 14.12 -8.36 20.33
CA GLY A 506 14.10 -9.46 21.29
C GLY A 506 12.75 -10.16 21.36
N ILE A 507 12.74 -11.29 22.06
CA ILE A 507 11.55 -12.09 22.36
C ILE A 507 11.42 -12.16 23.88
N PHE A 508 10.21 -12.12 24.39
CA PHE A 508 9.88 -12.47 25.78
C PHE A 508 8.76 -13.50 25.77
N THR A 509 8.88 -14.50 26.62
CA THR A 509 7.89 -15.57 26.79
C THR A 509 7.49 -15.62 28.25
N ARG A 510 6.24 -15.98 28.52
CA ARG A 510 5.78 -16.33 29.86
C ARG A 510 5.73 -17.83 30.04
#